data_AF-A0A8U0QHV0-F1
#
_entry.id   AF-A0A8U0QHV0-F1
#
_cell.length_a   1.000
_cell.length_b   1.000
_cell.length_c   1.000
_cell.angle_alpha   90.00
_cell.angle_beta   90.00
_cell.angle_gamma   90.00
#
_symmetry.space_group_name_H-M   'P 1'
#
loop_
_entity.id
_entity.type
_entity.pdbx_description
1 polymer ?
#
loop_
_entity_poly.entity_id
_entity_poly.type
_entity_poly.pdbx_seq_one_letter_code
_entity_poly.pdbx_strand_id
1 'polypeptide(L)'
;MAETHSLQDMRQQAAIAAKVFIQRDYTNGTVCQFQTKFPSELETRIDKQQFEETVRTLNNLYAEAEKLGGSSYLEGCLACLTAYTIFLCMETHYEKIPD
;
A
#
# COMPACT_ATOMS: atom_id res chain seq x y z
N MET A 1 -28.05 -15.57 -32.91
CA MET A 1 -26.70 -16.15 -33.08
C MET A 1 -25.56 -15.14 -32.86
N ALA A 2 -25.80 -13.87 -32.54
CA ALA A 2 -24.72 -12.88 -32.35
C ALA A 2 -24.12 -12.84 -30.92
N GLU A 3 -24.82 -13.36 -29.90
CA GLU A 3 -24.37 -13.24 -28.50
C GLU A 3 -23.29 -14.26 -28.07
N THR A 4 -23.15 -15.38 -28.77
CA THR A 4 -22.20 -16.44 -28.40
C THR A 4 -20.74 -16.07 -28.71
N HIS A 5 -20.51 -15.18 -29.68
CA HIS A 5 -19.17 -14.73 -30.07
C HIS A 5 -18.53 -13.84 -29.00
N SER A 6 -19.29 -12.89 -28.44
CA SER A 6 -18.80 -11.93 -27.43
C SER A 6 -18.36 -12.59 -26.12
N LEU A 7 -19.03 -13.68 -25.71
CA LEU A 7 -18.67 -14.43 -24.50
C LEU A 7 -17.41 -15.29 -24.70
N GLN A 8 -17.17 -15.78 -25.91
CA GLN A 8 -15.95 -16.52 -26.22
C GLN A 8 -14.73 -15.60 -26.26
N ASP A 9 -14.84 -14.43 -26.89
CA ASP A 9 -13.79 -13.40 -26.91
C ASP A 9 -13.39 -12.98 -25.48
N MET A 10 -14.37 -12.74 -24.60
CA MET A 10 -14.13 -12.35 -23.22
C MET A 10 -13.44 -13.45 -22.40
N ARG A 11 -13.80 -14.71 -22.62
CA ARG A 11 -13.11 -15.87 -22.02
C ARG A 11 -11.69 -16.04 -22.56
N GLN A 12 -11.48 -15.77 -23.84
CA GLN A 12 -10.15 -15.80 -24.45
C GLN A 12 -9.26 -14.69 -23.89
N GLN A 13 -9.78 -13.47 -23.74
CA GLN A 13 -9.07 -12.37 -23.09
C GLN A 13 -8.73 -12.64 -21.62
N ALA A 14 -9.63 -13.28 -20.88
CA ALA A 14 -9.38 -13.72 -19.51
C ALA A 14 -8.31 -14.83 -19.43
N ALA A 15 -8.26 -15.73 -20.42
CA ALA A 15 -7.23 -16.76 -20.52
C ALA A 15 -5.85 -16.20 -20.96
N ILE A 16 -5.83 -15.05 -21.63
CA ILE A 16 -4.60 -14.37 -22.07
C ILE A 16 -3.98 -13.52 -20.93
N ALA A 17 -4.78 -13.07 -19.96
CA ALA A 17 -4.30 -12.30 -18.81
C ALA A 17 -3.68 -13.22 -17.74
N ALA A 18 -2.47 -13.72 -18.00
CA ALA A 18 -1.66 -14.39 -16.99
C ALA A 18 -1.34 -13.41 -15.85
N LYS A 19 -2.11 -13.49 -14.76
CA LYS A 19 -1.91 -12.67 -13.56
C LYS A 19 -0.78 -13.26 -12.73
N VAL A 20 0.32 -12.53 -12.60
CA VAL A 20 1.45 -12.90 -11.73
C VAL A 20 1.41 -12.02 -10.48
N PHE A 21 1.52 -12.65 -9.31
CA PHE A 21 1.54 -11.94 -8.03
C PHE A 21 2.97 -11.79 -7.54
N ILE A 22 3.40 -10.55 -7.28
CA ILE A 22 4.68 -10.26 -6.65
C ILE A 22 4.47 -10.15 -5.15
N GLN A 23 5.26 -10.92 -4.40
CA GLN A 23 5.14 -10.96 -2.94
C GLN A 23 5.77 -9.71 -2.31
N ARG A 24 5.26 -9.36 -1.12
CA ARG A 24 5.83 -8.32 -0.28
C ARG A 24 7.18 -8.79 0.29
N ASP A 25 8.12 -7.87 0.40
CA ASP A 25 9.38 -8.04 1.13
C ASP A 25 9.21 -7.54 2.57
N TYR A 26 9.45 -8.43 3.54
CA TYR A 26 9.32 -8.14 4.97
C TYR A 26 10.67 -7.95 5.68
N THR A 27 11.78 -7.95 4.92
CA THR A 27 13.13 -7.87 5.49
C THR A 27 13.35 -6.58 6.29
N ASN A 28 12.72 -5.48 5.86
CA ASN A 28 12.78 -4.17 6.52
C ASN A 28 11.56 -3.89 7.42
N GLY A 29 10.90 -4.93 7.92
CA GLY A 29 9.78 -4.81 8.85
C GLY A 29 8.48 -4.40 8.16
N THR A 30 7.90 -3.26 8.59
CA THR A 30 6.56 -2.83 8.17
C THR A 30 6.53 -1.88 6.97
N VAL A 31 7.69 -1.57 6.38
CA VAL A 31 7.80 -0.74 5.17
C VAL A 31 7.10 -1.41 3.99
N CYS A 32 6.37 -0.65 3.19
CA CYS A 32 5.73 -1.16 1.97
C CYS A 32 6.79 -1.38 0.87
N GLN A 33 7.18 -2.65 0.66
CA GLN A 33 8.20 -3.03 -0.32
C GLN A 33 7.84 -4.34 -1.03
N PHE A 34 8.06 -4.41 -2.33
CA PHE A 34 7.94 -5.64 -3.14
C PHE A 34 9.28 -6.34 -3.28
N GLN A 35 9.23 -7.68 -3.36
CA GLN A 35 10.41 -8.49 -3.67
C GLN A 35 10.84 -8.25 -5.12
N THR A 36 12.14 -8.18 -5.35
CA THR A 36 12.73 -8.05 -6.70
C THR A 36 13.03 -9.39 -7.36
N LYS A 37 12.68 -10.52 -6.71
CA LYS A 37 12.90 -11.85 -7.28
C LYS A 37 12.09 -12.00 -8.57
N PHE A 38 12.78 -12.29 -9.66
CA PHE A 38 12.14 -12.47 -10.96
C PHE A 38 11.26 -13.74 -10.98
N PRO A 39 9.97 -13.64 -11.32
CA PRO A 39 9.06 -14.79 -11.39
C PRO A 39 9.26 -15.58 -12.70
N SER A 40 9.32 -16.91 -12.59
CA SER A 40 9.49 -17.83 -13.72
C SER A 40 8.42 -17.68 -14.81
N GLU A 41 7.21 -17.31 -14.41
CA GLU A 41 6.04 -17.11 -15.27
C GLU A 41 6.24 -15.98 -16.28
N LEU A 42 7.20 -15.07 -16.02
CA LEU A 42 7.51 -13.92 -16.88
C LEU A 42 8.77 -14.13 -17.75
N GLU A 43 9.48 -15.25 -17.63
CA GLU A 43 10.82 -15.45 -18.21
C GLU A 43 10.88 -15.31 -19.74
N THR A 44 9.80 -15.62 -20.43
CA THR A 44 9.69 -15.46 -21.90
C THR A 44 8.75 -14.32 -22.31
N ARG A 45 8.31 -13.51 -21.34
CA ARG A 45 7.29 -12.46 -21.54
C ARG A 45 7.85 -11.07 -21.36
N ILE A 46 8.80 -10.90 -20.43
CA ILE A 46 9.39 -9.61 -20.07
C ILE A 46 10.88 -9.83 -19.80
N ASP A 47 11.69 -8.83 -20.15
CA ASP A 47 13.11 -8.83 -19.82
C ASP A 47 13.33 -8.74 -18.29
N LYS A 48 14.32 -9.48 -17.79
CA LYS A 48 14.60 -9.58 -16.35
C LYS A 48 15.04 -8.24 -15.75
N GLN A 49 15.89 -7.51 -16.46
CA GLN A 49 16.39 -6.22 -15.99
C GLN A 49 15.27 -5.18 -15.95
N GLN A 50 14.43 -5.13 -17.00
CA GLN A 50 13.25 -4.26 -17.03
C GLN A 50 12.31 -4.51 -15.84
N PHE A 51 12.06 -5.78 -15.49
CA PHE A 51 11.24 -6.12 -14.33
C PHE A 51 11.87 -5.60 -13.03
N GLU A 52 13.15 -5.91 -12.81
CA GLU A 52 13.85 -5.50 -11.59
C GLU A 52 13.91 -3.98 -11.42
N GLU A 53 14.19 -3.24 -12.49
CA GLU A 53 14.20 -1.78 -12.50
C GLU A 53 12.82 -1.19 -12.20
N THR A 54 11.77 -1.77 -12.79
CA THR A 54 10.39 -1.36 -12.54
C THR A 54 10.01 -1.57 -11.08
N VAL A 55 10.27 -2.76 -10.53
CA VAL A 55 9.97 -3.07 -9.12
C VAL A 55 10.79 -2.17 -8.18
N ARG A 56 12.05 -1.91 -8.49
CA ARG A 56 12.89 -0.98 -7.71
C ARG A 56 12.33 0.44 -7.74
N THR A 57 11.86 0.90 -8.89
CA THR A 57 11.23 2.22 -9.03
C THR A 57 9.95 2.32 -8.18
N LEU A 58 9.11 1.28 -8.22
CA LEU A 58 7.92 1.21 -7.37
C LEU A 58 8.28 1.27 -5.88
N ASN A 59 9.25 0.47 -5.45
CA ASN A 59 9.71 0.46 -4.06
C ASN A 59 10.22 1.83 -3.61
N ASN A 60 10.96 2.54 -4.47
CA ASN A 60 11.42 3.89 -4.18
C ASN A 60 10.26 4.89 -4.02
N LEU A 61 9.23 4.78 -4.86
CA LEU A 61 8.03 5.62 -4.75
C LEU A 61 7.29 5.37 -3.43
N TYR A 62 7.14 4.11 -3.01
CA TYR A 62 6.56 3.78 -1.71
C TYR A 62 7.42 4.29 -0.55
N ALA A 63 8.74 4.15 -0.63
CA ALA A 63 9.65 4.66 0.38
C ALA A 63 9.59 6.19 0.50
N GLU A 64 9.45 6.90 -0.63
CA GLU A 64 9.26 8.34 -0.63
C GLU A 64 7.90 8.74 -0.02
N ALA A 65 6.84 8.02 -0.35
CA ALA A 65 5.51 8.25 0.23
C ALA A 65 5.46 7.99 1.75
N GLU A 66 6.21 7.00 2.24
CA GLU A 66 6.33 6.71 3.67
C GLU A 66 7.24 7.70 4.41
N LYS A 67 8.05 8.48 3.70
CA LYS A 67 8.88 9.52 4.31
C LYS A 67 7.99 10.66 4.81
N LEU A 68 7.45 10.48 6.00
CA LEU A 68 6.69 11.51 6.72
C LEU A 68 7.54 12.77 6.83
N GLY A 69 7.05 13.86 6.26
CA GLY A 69 7.68 15.18 6.39
C GLY A 69 7.61 15.67 7.84
N GLY A 70 8.57 16.52 8.25
CA GLY A 70 8.60 17.08 9.60
C GLY A 70 7.30 17.79 10.03
N SER A 71 6.51 18.29 9.07
CA SER A 71 5.20 18.88 9.33
C SER A 71 4.19 17.88 9.92
N SER A 72 4.15 16.64 9.45
CA SER A 72 3.21 15.62 9.96
C SER A 72 3.54 15.22 11.39
N TYR A 73 4.83 15.21 11.75
CA TYR A 73 5.26 15.01 13.13
C TYR A 73 4.81 16.15 14.04
N LEU A 74 5.03 17.41 13.61
CA LEU A 74 4.60 18.59 14.37
C LEU A 74 3.08 18.64 14.53
N GLU A 75 2.34 18.35 13.47
CA GLU A 75 0.88 18.26 13.52
C GLU A 75 0.43 17.19 14.52
N GLY A 76 1.03 15.99 14.50
CA GLY A 76 0.75 14.94 15.47
C GLY A 76 1.05 15.36 16.91
N CYS A 77 2.18 16.03 17.15
CA CYS A 77 2.53 16.56 18.47
C CYS A 77 1.52 17.61 18.95
N LEU A 78 1.16 18.56 18.08
CA LEU A 78 0.21 19.62 18.39
C LEU A 78 -1.18 19.03 18.68
N ALA A 79 -1.65 18.09 17.88
CA ALA A 79 -2.92 17.40 18.11
C ALA A 79 -2.95 16.70 19.48
N CYS A 80 -1.89 15.96 19.83
CA CYS A 80 -1.76 15.34 21.14
C CYS A 80 -1.76 16.38 22.27
N LEU A 81 -0.96 17.44 22.14
CA LEU A 81 -0.90 18.51 23.15
C LEU A 81 -2.28 19.15 23.34
N THR A 82 -2.98 19.49 22.26
CA THR A 82 -4.33 20.03 22.30
C THR A 82 -5.31 19.08 22.99
N ALA A 83 -5.24 17.78 22.71
CA ALA A 83 -6.12 16.79 23.34
C ALA A 83 -5.92 16.70 24.86
N TYR A 84 -4.69 16.88 25.36
CA TYR A 84 -4.43 16.88 26.80
C TYR A 84 -4.72 18.24 27.45
N THR A 85 -4.49 19.36 26.75
CA THR A 85 -4.71 20.69 27.31
C THR A 85 -6.18 21.11 27.28
N ILE A 86 -7.03 20.48 26.47
CA ILE A 86 -8.47 20.79 26.45
C ILE A 86 -9.14 20.56 27.81
N PHE A 87 -8.64 19.60 28.60
CA PHE A 87 -9.10 19.36 29.97
C PHE A 87 -8.81 20.51 30.94
N LEU A 88 -7.87 21.40 30.60
CA LEU A 88 -7.59 22.62 31.38
C LEU A 88 -8.53 23.77 30.98
N CYS A 89 -9.13 23.71 29.79
CA CYS A 89 -9.99 24.75 29.24
C CYS A 89 -11.49 24.42 29.34
N MET A 90 -11.84 23.15 29.56
CA MET A 90 -13.21 22.67 29.67
C MET A 90 -13.35 21.77 30.89
N GLU A 91 -14.34 22.05 31.74
CA GLU A 91 -14.70 21.14 32.83
C GLU A 91 -15.24 19.82 32.22
N THR A 92 -14.61 18.71 32.59
CA THR A 92 -15.12 17.40 32.20
C THR A 92 -16.29 17.03 33.10
N HIS A 93 -17.49 16.92 32.53
CA HIS A 93 -18.69 16.43 33.23
C HIS A 93 -18.66 14.89 33.44
N TYR A 94 -17.51 14.32 33.76
CA TYR A 94 -17.42 12.88 34.05
C TYR A 94 -17.79 12.64 35.51
N GLU A 95 -19.09 12.49 35.78
CA GLU A 95 -19.59 12.11 37.09
C GLU A 95 -19.31 10.62 37.31
N LYS A 96 -18.19 10.32 37.96
CA LYS A 96 -17.87 8.95 38.36
C LYS A 96 -18.67 8.65 39.63
N ILE A 97 -19.87 8.08 39.46
CA ILE A 97 -20.71 7.62 40.58
C ILE A 97 -19.90 6.55 41.33
N PRO A 98 -19.49 6.77 42.59
CA PRO A 98 -18.85 5.75 43.39
C PRO A 98 -19.91 4.73 43.85
N ASP A 99 -19.63 3.44 43.66
CA ASP A 99 -20.37 2.32 44.29
C ASP A 99 -20.16 2.31 45.82
#